data_AF-A0AA97A3A2-F1
#
_entry.id   AF-A0AA97A3A2-F1
#
_cell.length_a   1.000
_cell.length_b   1.000
_cell.length_c   1.000
_cell.angle_alpha   90.00
_cell.angle_beta   90.00
_cell.angle_gamma   90.00
#
_symmetry.space_group_name_H-M   'P 1'
#
loop_
_entity.id
_entity.type
_entity.pdbx_description
1 polymer ?
#
loop_
_entity_poly.entity_id
_entity_poly.type
_entity_poly.pdbx_seq_one_letter_code
_entity_poly.pdbx_strand_id
1 'polypeptide(L)'
;MTEFQKMINNMTENERVVFAEVKYATFDNPKPRKDITRVTGIEKRTVEQIVVKLRNKFKIPVYGLKRDNHFGYFIAQTEEERQAGIAAYRKQIDTSIKNLGVMVELDLEAYQLLVAS
;
A
#
# COMPACT_ATOMS: atom_id res chain seq x y z
N MET A 1 -1.17 -2.47 -30.98
CA MET A 1 -1.24 -2.73 -29.52
C MET A 1 -1.46 -1.41 -28.80
N THR A 2 -2.36 -1.37 -27.82
CA THR A 2 -2.58 -0.18 -26.98
C THR A 2 -1.40 0.05 -26.02
N GLU A 3 -1.19 1.28 -25.56
CA GLU A 3 -0.18 1.60 -24.55
C GLU A 3 -0.37 0.80 -23.25
N PHE A 4 -1.62 0.55 -22.90
CA PHE A 4 -1.98 -0.31 -21.78
C PHE A 4 -1.54 -1.77 -21.97
N GLN A 5 -1.69 -2.31 -23.17
CA GLN A 5 -1.23 -3.66 -23.48
C GLN A 5 0.30 -3.76 -23.44
N LYS A 6 1.01 -2.75 -23.93
CA LYS A 6 2.48 -2.66 -23.82
C LYS A 6 2.92 -2.64 -22.35
N MET A 7 2.24 -1.88 -21.50
CA MET A 7 2.51 -1.81 -20.06
C MET A 7 2.38 -3.19 -19.40
N ILE A 8 1.29 -3.92 -19.66
CA ILE A 8 1.07 -5.27 -19.11
C ILE A 8 2.17 -6.24 -19.57
N ASN A 9 2.59 -6.15 -20.83
CA ASN A 9 3.65 -7.01 -21.37
C ASN A 9 5.02 -6.75 -20.70
N ASN A 10 5.24 -5.55 -20.15
CA ASN A 10 6.46 -5.16 -19.43
C ASN A 10 6.45 -5.50 -17.93
N MET A 11 5.37 -6.08 -17.42
CA MET A 11 5.30 -6.57 -16.04
C MET A 11 5.98 -7.94 -15.91
N THR A 12 6.52 -8.24 -14.73
CA THR A 12 6.85 -9.64 -14.37
C THR A 12 5.57 -10.46 -14.19
N GLU A 13 5.69 -11.78 -14.11
CA GLU A 13 4.52 -12.66 -13.89
C GLU A 13 3.79 -12.31 -12.58
N ASN A 14 4.52 -12.19 -11.47
CA ASN A 14 3.92 -11.82 -10.19
C ASN A 14 3.26 -10.44 -10.24
N GLU A 15 3.83 -9.48 -10.96
CA GLU A 15 3.23 -8.14 -11.15
C GLU A 15 1.91 -8.22 -11.93
N ARG A 16 1.84 -9.03 -12.99
CA ARG A 16 0.59 -9.27 -13.74
C ARG A 16 -0.46 -9.96 -12.90
N VAL A 17 -0.08 -10.99 -12.15
CA VAL A 17 -0.99 -11.77 -11.30
C VAL A 17 -1.59 -10.88 -10.22
N VAL A 18 -0.78 -10.10 -9.50
CA VAL A 18 -1.29 -9.16 -8.48
C VAL A 18 -2.14 -8.06 -9.13
N PHE A 19 -1.75 -7.55 -10.30
CA PHE A 19 -2.58 -6.59 -11.02
C PHE A 19 -3.96 -7.19 -11.38
N ALA A 20 -4.00 -8.43 -11.85
CA ALA A 20 -5.24 -9.12 -12.19
C ALA A 20 -6.19 -9.28 -10.98
N GLU A 21 -5.64 -9.44 -9.77
CA GLU A 21 -6.42 -9.53 -8.54
C GLU A 21 -7.05 -8.19 -8.10
N VAL A 22 -6.48 -7.05 -8.50
CA VAL A 22 -6.93 -5.71 -8.06
C VAL A 22 -7.57 -4.87 -9.17
N LYS A 23 -7.46 -5.26 -10.45
CA LYS A 23 -7.90 -4.43 -11.60
C LYS A 23 -9.38 -4.04 -11.60
N TYR A 24 -10.23 -4.77 -10.88
CA TYR A 24 -11.66 -4.48 -10.74
C TYR A 24 -12.06 -4.13 -9.30
N ALA A 25 -11.09 -4.01 -8.39
CA ALA A 25 -11.37 -3.62 -7.01
C ALA A 25 -11.73 -2.13 -6.95
N THR A 26 -12.84 -1.81 -6.30
CA THR A 26 -13.39 -0.45 -6.21
C THR A 26 -13.24 0.10 -4.80
N PHE A 27 -13.48 1.39 -4.62
CA PHE A 27 -13.43 2.03 -3.31
C PHE A 27 -14.36 1.36 -2.29
N ASP A 28 -15.59 1.01 -2.72
CA ASP A 28 -16.58 0.33 -1.89
C ASP A 28 -16.32 -1.17 -1.70
N ASN A 29 -15.65 -1.80 -2.67
CA ASN A 29 -15.28 -3.22 -2.61
C ASN A 29 -13.77 -3.40 -2.82
N PRO A 30 -12.94 -2.98 -1.84
CA PRO A 30 -11.50 -3.09 -1.95
C PRO A 30 -11.08 -4.56 -1.84
N LYS A 31 -10.04 -4.95 -2.58
CA LYS A 31 -9.48 -6.31 -2.56
C LYS A 31 -8.59 -6.50 -1.33
N PRO A 32 -8.94 -7.36 -0.35
CA PRO A 32 -8.11 -7.56 0.82
C PRO A 32 -6.78 -8.23 0.45
N ARG A 33 -5.66 -7.71 0.99
CA ARG A 33 -4.32 -8.31 0.77
C ARG A 33 -4.28 -9.80 1.10
N LYS A 34 -4.95 -10.21 2.18
CA LYS A 34 -5.02 -11.62 2.61
C LYS A 34 -5.61 -12.52 1.52
N ASP A 35 -6.57 -12.01 0.76
CA ASP A 35 -7.22 -12.77 -0.30
C ASP A 35 -6.30 -12.87 -1.52
N ILE A 36 -5.56 -11.79 -1.85
CA ILE A 36 -4.52 -11.82 -2.90
C ILE A 36 -3.47 -12.88 -2.55
N THR A 37 -2.92 -12.86 -1.33
CA THR A 37 -1.94 -13.86 -0.88
C THR A 37 -2.52 -15.27 -0.93
N ARG A 38 -3.76 -15.49 -0.48
CA ARG A 38 -4.40 -16.81 -0.50
C ARG A 38 -4.61 -17.35 -1.92
N VAL A 39 -5.05 -16.50 -2.85
CA VAL A 39 -5.35 -16.90 -4.23
C VAL A 39 -4.08 -17.12 -5.05
N THR A 40 -3.08 -16.27 -4.86
CA THR A 40 -1.88 -16.25 -5.71
C THR A 40 -0.71 -17.05 -5.15
N GLY A 41 -0.72 -17.36 -3.86
CA GLY A 41 0.44 -17.93 -3.14
C GLY A 41 1.59 -16.92 -2.92
N ILE A 42 1.45 -15.68 -3.37
CA ILE A 42 2.48 -14.64 -3.23
C ILE A 42 2.48 -14.12 -1.80
N GLU A 43 3.66 -14.15 -1.17
CA GLU A 43 3.84 -13.71 0.21
C GLU A 43 3.46 -12.23 0.39
N LYS A 44 2.97 -11.91 1.59
CA LYS A 44 2.45 -10.60 1.99
C LYS A 44 3.34 -9.44 1.55
N ARG A 45 4.63 -9.48 1.89
CA ARG A 45 5.59 -8.39 1.63
C ARG A 45 5.79 -8.21 0.13
N THR A 46 5.83 -9.31 -0.63
CA THR A 46 5.90 -9.25 -2.09
C THR A 46 4.65 -8.61 -2.70
N VAL A 47 3.45 -8.96 -2.23
CA VAL A 47 2.20 -8.30 -2.67
C VAL A 47 2.25 -6.79 -2.40
N GLU A 48 2.65 -6.39 -1.19
CA GLU A 48 2.75 -4.97 -0.81
C GLU A 48 3.74 -4.20 -1.69
N GLN A 49 4.91 -4.78 -1.98
CA GLN A 49 5.91 -4.20 -2.88
C GLN A 49 5.39 -4.07 -4.32
N ILE A 50 4.69 -5.09 -4.82
CA ILE A 50 4.11 -5.06 -6.16
C ILE A 50 3.06 -3.96 -6.25
N VAL A 51 2.17 -3.82 -5.28
CA VAL A 51 1.17 -2.73 -5.25
C VAL A 51 1.85 -1.35 -5.29
N VAL A 52 2.97 -1.16 -4.58
CA VAL A 52 3.76 0.07 -4.66
C VAL A 52 4.31 0.30 -6.07
N LYS A 53 4.80 -0.75 -6.76
CA LYS A 53 5.25 -0.65 -8.15
C LYS A 53 4.11 -0.35 -9.12
N LEU A 54 2.95 -0.99 -8.97
CA LEU A 54 1.74 -0.71 -9.78
C LEU A 54 1.45 0.79 -9.78
N ARG A 55 1.49 1.43 -8.60
CA ARG A 55 1.33 2.88 -8.49
C ARG A 55 2.50 3.68 -9.04
N ASN A 56 3.72 3.43 -8.56
CA ASN A 56 4.83 4.36 -8.78
C ASN A 56 5.50 4.17 -10.15
N LYS A 57 5.64 2.91 -10.61
CA LYS A 57 6.27 2.55 -11.89
C LYS A 57 5.24 2.50 -13.02
N PHE A 58 4.13 1.79 -12.81
CA PHE A 58 3.14 1.55 -13.86
C PHE A 58 2.01 2.59 -13.91
N LYS A 59 2.03 3.58 -13.01
CA LYS A 59 1.07 4.71 -12.96
C LYS A 59 -0.39 4.26 -12.86
N ILE A 60 -0.63 3.09 -12.28
CA ILE A 60 -1.97 2.59 -11.98
C ILE A 60 -2.46 3.26 -10.69
N PRO A 61 -3.66 3.85 -10.64
CA PRO A 61 -4.15 4.57 -9.46
C PRO A 61 -4.64 3.61 -8.37
N VAL A 62 -3.74 2.74 -7.90
CA VAL A 62 -3.99 1.78 -6.83
C VAL A 62 -3.63 2.35 -5.46
N TYR A 63 -4.60 2.31 -4.54
CA TYR A 63 -4.50 2.85 -3.19
C TYR A 63 -4.91 1.80 -2.16
N GLY A 64 -4.40 1.95 -0.94
CA GLY A 64 -4.83 1.16 0.20
C GLY A 64 -5.95 1.87 0.97
N LEU A 65 -7.01 1.14 1.31
CA LEU A 65 -8.09 1.60 2.18
C LEU A 65 -8.04 0.85 3.52
N LYS A 66 -8.28 1.58 4.61
CA LYS A 66 -8.49 1.04 5.96
C LYS A 66 -9.64 1.82 6.61
N ARG A 67 -10.88 1.34 6.49
CA ARG A 67 -12.07 1.97 7.08
C ARG A 67 -13.11 0.92 7.44
N ASP A 68 -13.73 1.00 8.62
CA ASP A 68 -14.99 0.32 8.99
C ASP A 68 -15.19 -1.08 8.37
N ASN A 69 -14.27 -2.02 8.63
CA ASN A 69 -14.22 -3.39 8.10
C ASN A 69 -13.99 -3.55 6.58
N HIS A 70 -13.92 -2.47 5.81
CA HIS A 70 -13.49 -2.42 4.41
C HIS A 70 -11.99 -2.10 4.35
N PHE A 71 -11.18 -3.13 4.14
CA PHE A 71 -9.72 -3.02 4.08
C PHE A 71 -9.17 -3.76 2.88
N GLY A 72 -8.26 -3.11 2.16
CA GLY A 72 -7.68 -3.72 0.96
C GLY A 72 -7.16 -2.68 -0.02
N TYR A 73 -6.92 -3.13 -1.24
CA TYR A 73 -6.49 -2.30 -2.35
C TYR A 73 -7.63 -2.04 -3.31
N PHE A 74 -7.71 -0.83 -3.83
CA PHE A 74 -8.69 -0.45 -4.85
C PHE A 74 -8.03 0.40 -5.94
N ILE A 75 -8.66 0.44 -7.11
CA ILE A 75 -8.31 1.34 -8.21
C ILE A 75 -9.26 2.54 -8.14
N ALA A 76 -8.72 3.74 -7.95
CA ALA A 76 -9.54 4.96 -7.94
C ALA A 76 -10.13 5.23 -9.34
N GLN A 77 -11.44 5.43 -9.40
CA GLN A 77 -12.22 5.74 -10.60
C GLN A 77 -12.59 7.23 -10.67
N THR A 78 -12.58 7.93 -9.52
CA THR A 78 -12.88 9.36 -9.42
C THR A 78 -11.75 10.15 -8.76
N GLU A 79 -11.79 11.48 -8.86
CA GLU A 79 -10.83 12.35 -8.18
C GLU A 79 -11.03 12.30 -6.66
N GLU A 80 -12.27 12.17 -6.20
CA GLU A 80 -12.61 12.07 -4.79
C GLU A 80 -11.99 10.82 -4.16
N GLU A 81 -12.10 9.67 -4.83
CA GLU A 81 -11.48 8.42 -4.40
C GLU A 81 -9.95 8.51 -4.40
N ARG A 82 -9.38 9.19 -5.40
CA ARG A 82 -7.94 9.46 -5.49
C ARG A 82 -7.48 10.29 -4.30
N GLN A 83 -8.18 11.38 -3.97
CA GLN A 83 -7.86 12.23 -2.84
C GLN A 83 -8.03 11.50 -1.50
N ALA A 84 -9.03 10.64 -1.36
CA ALA A 84 -9.18 9.77 -0.20
C ALA A 84 -7.97 8.83 -0.03
N GLY A 85 -7.51 8.21 -1.13
CA GLY A 85 -6.29 7.42 -1.15
C GLY A 85 -5.04 8.23 -0.75
N ILE A 86 -4.89 9.44 -1.28
CA ILE A 86 -3.77 10.36 -0.97
C ILE A 86 -3.79 10.81 0.49
N ALA A 87 -4.95 11.14 1.04
CA ALA A 87 -5.10 11.58 2.43
C ALA A 87 -4.57 10.54 3.43
N ALA A 88 -4.77 9.25 3.15
CA ALA A 88 -4.21 8.17 3.97
C ALA A 88 -2.67 8.15 3.97
N TYR A 89 -2.02 8.54 2.86
CA TYR A 89 -0.57 8.66 2.79
C TYR A 89 -0.06 9.92 3.49
N ARG A 90 -0.75 11.06 3.33
CA ARG A 90 -0.41 12.29 4.06
C ARG A 90 -0.41 12.06 5.57
N LYS A 91 -1.46 11.42 6.10
CA LYS A 91 -1.54 11.05 7.52
C LYS A 91 -0.40 10.14 7.98
N GLN A 92 0.06 9.21 7.13
CA GLN A 92 1.21 8.37 7.42
C GLN A 92 2.51 9.18 7.50
N ILE A 93 2.69 10.15 6.59
CA ILE A 93 3.85 11.06 6.61
C ILE A 93 3.83 11.89 7.89
N ASP A 94 2.71 12.52 8.23
CA ASP A 94 2.58 13.34 9.44
C ASP A 94 2.87 12.52 10.71
N THR A 95 2.36 11.29 10.77
CA THR A 95 2.65 10.35 11.87
C THR A 95 4.13 10.01 11.94
N SER A 96 4.78 9.82 10.79
CA SER A 96 6.21 9.50 10.72
C SER A 96 7.07 10.66 11.19
N ILE A 97 6.72 11.90 10.82
CA ILE A 97 7.40 13.11 11.28
C ILE A 97 7.26 13.26 12.80
N LYS A 98 6.05 13.07 13.35
CA LYS A 98 5.82 13.12 14.79
C LYS A 98 6.66 12.07 15.54
N ASN A 99 6.64 10.83 15.05
CA ASN A 99 7.39 9.74 15.67
C ASN A 99 8.90 10.00 15.62
N LEU A 100 9.41 10.54 14.51
CA LEU A 100 10.82 10.90 14.37
C LEU A 100 11.23 11.94 15.42
N GLY A 101 10.40 12.97 15.65
CA GLY A 101 10.66 13.96 16.71
C GLY A 101 10.83 13.30 18.08
N VAL A 102 9.90 12.43 18.46
CA VAL A 102 9.98 11.67 19.73
C VAL A 102 11.25 10.82 19.79
N MET A 103 11.58 10.09 18.71
CA MET A 103 12.75 9.19 18.67
C MET A 103 14.08 9.93 18.84
N VAL A 104 14.19 11.14 18.28
CA VAL A 104 15.38 11.99 18.42
C VAL A 104 15.56 12.51 19.84
N GLU A 105 14.47 12.69 20.58
CA GLU A 105 14.46 13.20 21.95
C GLU A 105 14.60 12.10 23.03
N LEU A 106 14.71 10.82 22.65
CA LEU A 106 14.80 9.72 23.61
C LEU A 106 16.12 9.75 24.39
N ASP A 107 16.01 9.75 25.72
CA ASP A 107 17.15 9.62 26.63
C ASP A 107 17.53 8.12 26.78
N LEU A 108 18.58 7.73 26.08
CA LEU A 108 19.08 6.36 26.10
C LEU A 108 19.77 6.01 27.42
N GLU A 109 20.37 6.97 28.12
CA GLU A 109 21.08 6.72 29.39
C GLU A 109 20.08 6.46 30.51
N ALA A 110 19.04 7.30 30.61
CA ALA A 110 17.95 7.09 31.56
C ALA A 110 17.26 5.72 31.34
N TYR A 111 17.03 5.34 30.08
CA TYR A 111 16.45 4.04 29.77
C TYR A 111 17.38 2.87 30.14
N GLN A 112 18.68 2.98 29.86
CA GLN A 112 19.66 1.95 30.23
C GLN A 112 19.73 1.75 31.75
N LEU A 113 19.73 2.84 32.53
CA LEU A 113 19.70 2.78 33.99
C LEU A 113 18.44 2.10 34.51
N LEU A 114 17.27 2.39 33.92
CA LEU A 114 16.00 1.75 34.27
C LEU A 114 16.01 0.23 33.99
N VAL A 115 16.62 -0.22 32.90
CA VAL A 115 16.63 -1.65 32.53
C VAL A 115 17.70 -2.44 33.31
N ALA A 116 18.71 -1.75 33.85
CA ALA A 116 19.78 -2.36 34.64
C ALA A 116 19.46 -2.51 36.14
N SER A 117 18.37 -1.90 36.63
CA SER A 117 17.86 -2.03 38.01
C SER A 117 16.88 -3.18 38.16
#